data_AF-A0AAJ0CR49-F1
#
_entry.id   AF-A0AAJ0CR49-F1
#
_cell.length_a   1.000
_cell.length_b   1.000
_cell.length_c   1.000
_cell.angle_alpha   90.00
_cell.angle_beta   90.00
_cell.angle_gamma   90.00
#
_symmetry.space_group_name_H-M   'P 1'
#
loop_
_entity.id
_entity.type
_entity.pdbx_description
1 polymer ?
#
loop_
_entity_poly.entity_id
_entity_poly.type
_entity_poly.pdbx_seq_one_letter_code
_entity_poly.pdbx_strand_id
1 'polypeptide(L)'
;MARLKPTIDQAGDRIPLLNTPVFLGHGVDDAIVDIELGRQAARVLNDVGLTVTSVEYSGAELDGHWFKEPEEMNDIAKFLEKSASGRS
;
A
#
# COMPACT_ATOMS: atom_id res chain seq x y z
N MET A 1 -21.64 17.02 30.98
CA MET A 1 -20.39 17.12 30.19
C MET A 1 -20.35 15.95 29.23
N ALA A 2 -20.63 16.18 27.93
CA ALA A 2 -20.60 15.12 26.93
C ALA A 2 -19.15 14.85 26.52
N ARG A 3 -18.70 13.60 26.66
CA ARG A 3 -17.40 13.14 26.18
C ARG A 3 -17.52 12.95 24.67
N LEU A 4 -17.00 13.90 23.89
CA LEU A 4 -16.89 13.77 22.44
C LEU A 4 -15.94 12.59 22.14
N LYS A 5 -16.45 11.57 21.45
CA LYS A 5 -15.59 10.53 20.85
C LYS A 5 -14.76 11.20 19.76
N PRO A 6 -13.43 11.00 19.71
CA PRO A 6 -12.63 11.53 18.62
C PRO A 6 -13.13 10.90 17.31
N THR A 7 -13.41 11.74 16.31
CA THR A 7 -13.56 11.30 14.93
C THR A 7 -12.22 10.75 14.45
N ILE A 8 -12.28 9.66 13.68
CA ILE A 8 -11.15 8.96 13.05
C ILE A 8 -10.18 9.90 12.32
N ASP A 9 -10.66 11.02 11.80
CA ASP A 9 -9.87 12.05 11.12
C ASP A 9 -8.86 12.77 12.05
N GLN A 10 -9.08 12.77 13.37
CA GLN A 10 -8.18 13.38 14.36
C GLN A 10 -7.12 12.39 14.89
N ALA A 11 -7.15 11.12 14.44
CA ALA A 11 -6.23 10.09 14.91
C ALA A 11 -4.89 10.07 14.16
N GLY A 12 -4.85 10.51 12.90
CA GLY A 12 -3.64 10.51 12.06
C GLY A 12 -2.47 11.29 12.68
N ASP A 13 -2.77 12.42 13.33
CA ASP A 13 -1.75 13.25 13.99
C ASP A 13 -1.23 12.65 15.32
N ARG A 14 -1.97 11.68 15.89
CA ARG A 14 -1.62 11.02 17.16
C ARG A 14 -0.98 9.64 16.99
N ILE A 15 -1.11 9.03 15.82
CA ILE A 15 -0.56 7.72 15.50
C ILE A 15 0.35 7.88 14.27
N PRO A 16 1.66 8.13 14.45
CA PRO A 16 2.60 8.38 13.34
C PRO A 16 2.60 7.31 12.25
N LEU A 17 2.23 6.07 12.60
CA LEU A 17 2.05 4.97 11.65
C LEU A 17 1.03 5.30 10.54
N LEU A 18 -0.08 5.96 10.87
CA LEU A 18 -1.14 6.27 9.90
C LEU A 18 -0.69 7.28 8.83
N ASN A 19 0.34 8.08 9.13
CA ASN A 19 0.95 9.01 8.18
C ASN A 19 2.02 8.36 7.29
N THR A 20 2.33 7.08 7.51
CA THR A 20 3.30 6.35 6.68
C THR A 20 2.59 5.87 5.42
N PRO A 21 2.92 6.38 4.22
CA PRO A 21 2.32 5.89 2.99
C PRO A 21 2.78 4.45 2.73
N VAL A 22 1.91 3.64 2.12
CA VAL A 22 2.17 2.23 1.81
C VAL A 22 2.08 2.01 0.31
N PHE A 23 3.00 1.22 -0.23
CA PHE A 23 2.95 0.68 -1.59
C PHE A 23 2.74 -0.83 -1.52
N LEU A 24 1.82 -1.35 -2.32
CA LEU A 24 1.55 -2.78 -2.45
C LEU A 24 1.52 -3.17 -3.93
N GLY A 25 2.58 -3.83 -4.39
CA GLY A 25 2.64 -4.50 -5.70
C GLY A 25 2.27 -5.96 -5.57
N HIS A 26 1.50 -6.50 -6.52
CA HIS A 26 1.14 -7.94 -6.53
C HIS A 26 0.94 -8.46 -7.96
N GLY A 27 1.37 -9.70 -8.23
CA GLY A 27 1.14 -10.37 -9.52
C GLY A 27 -0.27 -10.94 -9.65
N VAL A 28 -1.02 -10.55 -10.67
CA VAL A 28 -2.36 -11.09 -10.97
C VAL A 28 -2.30 -12.59 -11.28
N ASP A 29 -1.18 -13.02 -11.84
CA ASP A 29 -0.86 -14.40 -12.20
C ASP A 29 0.06 -15.11 -11.20
N ASP A 30 0.25 -14.56 -9.99
CA ASP A 30 1.06 -15.19 -8.92
C ASP A 30 0.50 -16.57 -8.54
N ALA A 31 1.26 -17.61 -8.89
CA ALA A 31 0.90 -19.00 -8.65
C ALA A 31 1.12 -19.48 -7.20
N ILE A 32 1.80 -18.69 -6.37
CA ILE A 32 2.17 -19.02 -4.98
C ILE A 32 1.27 -18.30 -3.98
N VAL A 33 1.00 -17.01 -4.20
CA VAL A 33 0.15 -16.18 -3.34
C VAL A 33 -0.97 -15.55 -4.18
N ASP A 34 -2.20 -16.02 -3.98
CA ASP A 34 -3.39 -15.54 -4.69
C ASP A 34 -3.53 -14.00 -4.58
N ILE A 35 -3.72 -13.35 -5.72
CA ILE A 35 -3.99 -11.91 -5.85
C ILE A 35 -5.12 -11.41 -4.94
N GLU A 36 -6.11 -12.24 -4.63
CA GLU A 36 -7.20 -11.87 -3.73
C GLU A 36 -6.72 -11.59 -2.30
N LEU A 37 -5.64 -12.23 -1.85
CA LEU A 37 -5.01 -11.92 -0.56
C LEU A 37 -4.34 -10.54 -0.58
N GLY A 38 -3.66 -10.20 -1.68
CA GLY A 38 -3.10 -8.86 -1.89
C GLY A 38 -4.19 -7.78 -1.90
N ARG A 39 -5.27 -8.01 -2.66
CA ARG A 39 -6.44 -7.13 -2.69
C ARG A 39 -7.09 -6.99 -1.30
N GLN A 40 -7.19 -8.07 -0.54
CA GLN A 40 -7.71 -8.03 0.82
C GLN A 40 -6.79 -7.23 1.76
N ALA A 41 -5.48 -7.41 1.67
CA ALA A 41 -4.52 -6.65 2.45
C ALA A 41 -4.64 -5.15 2.15
N ALA A 42 -4.73 -4.75 0.87
CA ALA A 42 -4.94 -3.36 0.48
C ALA A 42 -6.23 -2.77 1.09
N ARG A 43 -7.35 -3.52 1.04
CA ARG A 43 -8.62 -3.09 1.66
C ARG A 43 -8.46 -2.89 3.17
N VAL A 44 -7.89 -3.87 3.89
CA VAL A 44 -7.71 -3.79 5.35
C VAL A 44 -6.82 -2.60 5.75
N LEU A 45 -5.73 -2.36 5.02
CA LEU A 45 -4.83 -1.23 5.30
C LEU A 45 -5.52 0.12 5.06
N ASN A 46 -6.31 0.24 3.99
CA ASN A 46 -7.14 1.43 3.75
C ASN A 46 -8.20 1.63 4.84
N ASP A 47 -8.89 0.56 5.26
CA ASP A 47 -9.93 0.61 6.29
C ASP A 47 -9.38 1.05 7.67
N VAL A 48 -8.10 0.76 7.94
CA VAL A 48 -7.37 1.20 9.14
C VAL A 48 -6.93 2.68 9.05
N GLY A 49 -7.03 3.30 7.88
CA GLY A 49 -6.73 4.72 7.66
C GLY A 49 -5.33 5.00 7.11
N LEU A 50 -4.62 4.00 6.58
CA LEU A 50 -3.35 4.20 5.87
C LEU A 50 -3.61 4.68 4.43
N THR A 51 -2.70 5.50 3.92
CA THR A 51 -2.70 5.85 2.48
C THR A 51 -1.99 4.76 1.69
N VAL A 52 -2.74 3.91 0.99
CA VAL A 52 -2.21 2.76 0.25
C VAL A 52 -2.25 3.00 -1.26
N THR A 53 -1.10 2.87 -1.93
CA THR A 53 -1.00 2.73 -3.39
C THR A 53 -0.91 1.25 -3.73
N SER A 54 -1.96 0.67 -4.32
CA SER A 54 -1.98 -0.73 -4.77
C SER A 54 -1.82 -0.78 -6.29
N VAL A 55 -0.91 -1.61 -6.79
CA VAL A 55 -0.69 -1.82 -8.22
C VAL A 55 -0.63 -3.32 -8.50
N GLU A 56 -1.31 -3.75 -9.55
CA GLU A 56 -1.33 -5.15 -9.97
C GLU A 56 -0.54 -5.31 -11.28
N TYR A 57 0.24 -6.38 -11.37
CA TYR A 57 1.09 -6.67 -12.52
C TYR A 57 0.76 -8.03 -13.12
N SER A 58 1.01 -8.21 -14.41
CA SER A 58 0.84 -9.50 -15.09
C SER A 58 2.12 -9.91 -15.81
N GLY A 59 2.42 -11.20 -15.84
CA GLY A 59 3.56 -11.74 -16.57
C GLY A 59 4.89 -11.39 -15.90
N ALA A 60 4.92 -11.37 -14.57
CA ALA A 60 6.18 -11.33 -13.84
C ALA A 60 6.88 -12.69 -13.89
N GLU A 61 8.19 -12.70 -13.63
CA GLU A 61 8.94 -13.95 -13.55
C GLU A 61 8.45 -14.84 -12.40
N LEU A 62 8.87 -16.11 -12.41
CA LEU A 62 8.46 -17.11 -11.41
C LEU A 62 6.94 -17.24 -11.31
N ASP A 63 6.28 -17.40 -12.46
CA ASP A 63 4.83 -17.55 -12.56
C ASP A 63 4.09 -16.45 -11.78
N GLY A 64 4.45 -15.19 -12.06
CA GLY A 64 3.82 -14.02 -11.44
C GLY A 64 4.28 -13.71 -10.01
N HIS A 65 5.06 -14.58 -9.36
CA HIS A 65 5.46 -14.41 -7.95
C HIS A 65 6.66 -13.46 -7.76
N TRP A 66 7.49 -13.30 -8.79
CA TRP A 66 8.59 -12.34 -8.74
C TRP A 66 8.10 -10.92 -9.00
N PHE A 67 8.95 -9.93 -8.77
CA PHE A 67 8.62 -8.55 -9.13
C PHE A 67 8.56 -8.40 -10.67
N LYS A 68 7.65 -7.56 -11.14
CA LYS A 68 7.53 -7.27 -12.58
C LYS A 68 8.59 -6.26 -13.02
N GLU A 69 9.71 -6.72 -13.57
CA GLU A 69 10.67 -5.81 -14.19
C GLU A 69 10.31 -5.43 -15.63
N PRO A 70 10.59 -4.18 -16.04
CA PRO A 70 11.08 -3.05 -15.22
C PRO A 70 9.97 -2.26 -14.49
N GLU A 71 8.70 -2.56 -14.72
CA GLU A 71 7.55 -1.73 -14.36
C GLU A 71 7.40 -1.53 -12.84
N GLU A 72 7.36 -2.61 -12.07
CA GLU A 72 7.18 -2.58 -10.62
C GLU A 72 8.35 -1.89 -9.93
N MET A 73 9.58 -2.15 -10.39
CA MET A 73 10.78 -1.49 -9.86
C MET A 73 10.75 0.03 -10.10
N ASN A 74 10.29 0.47 -11.26
CA ASN A 74 10.12 1.89 -11.56
C ASN A 74 9.05 2.54 -10.68
N ASP A 75 7.95 1.84 -10.41
CA ASP A 75 6.87 2.36 -9.59
C ASP A 75 7.25 2.42 -8.10
N ILE A 76 8.02 1.45 -7.61
CA ILE A 76 8.66 1.51 -6.28
C ILE A 76 9.59 2.73 -6.19
N ALA A 77 10.46 2.96 -7.19
CA ALA A 77 11.37 4.11 -7.19
C ALA A 77 10.61 5.44 -7.13
N LYS A 78 9.60 5.62 -8.00
CA LYS A 78 8.72 6.82 -7.99
C LYS A 78 7.99 6.98 -6.67
N PHE A 79 7.52 5.89 -6.07
CA PHE A 79 6.83 5.91 -4.78
C PHE A 79 7.76 6.40 -3.65
N LEU A 80 9.00 5.91 -3.62
CA LEU A 80 10.00 6.31 -2.63
C LEU A 80 10.41 7.77 -2.80
N GLU A 81 10.62 8.24 -4.03
CA GLU A 81 10.93 9.65 -4.32
C GLU A 81 9.82 10.59 -3.82
N LYS A 82 8.56 10.25 -4.08
CA LYS A 82 7.39 11.00 -3.56
C LYS A 82 7.31 10.96 -2.04
N SER A 83 7.54 9.80 -1.45
CA SER A 83 7.46 9.61 0.00
C SER A 83 8.59 10.34 0.75
N ALA A 84 9.76 10.49 0.13
CA ALA A 84 10.88 11.24 0.68
C ALA A 84 10.70 12.75 0.56
N SER A 85 10.11 13.23 -0.53
CA SER A 85 9.87 14.66 -0.79
C SER A 85 8.69 15.24 -0.01
N GLY A 86 7.71 14.42 0.41
CA GLY A 86 6.57 14.84 1.24
C GLY A 86 6.87 15.03 2.73
N ARG A 87 8.15 14.95 3.16
CA ARG A 87 8.58 15.16 4.56
C ARG A 87 9.32 16.49 4.81
N SER A 88 9.15 17.49 3.94
CA SER A 88 9.76 18.82 4.13
C SER A 88 8.81 19.84 4.72
#